data_AF-A0A418UWZ8-F1
#
_entry.id   AF-A0A418UWZ8-F1
#
_cell.length_a   1.000
_cell.length_b   1.000
_cell.length_c   1.000
_cell.angle_alpha   90.00
_cell.angle_beta   90.00
_cell.angle_gamma   90.00
#
_symmetry.space_group_name_H-M   'P 1'
#
loop_
_entity.id
_entity.type
_entity.pdbx_description
1 polymer ?
#
loop_
_entity_poly.entity_id
_entity_poly.type
_entity_poly.pdbx_seq_one_letter_code
_entity_poly.pdbx_strand_id
1 'polypeptide(L)'
;MNQFLKTAIYGLAVADALGVPYEFLTRGSFEAVEMVGYGSHQQPAGTWSDDTSLVLATCDSIREKGKIDLTDMQQRFKNWLFEGAYTPDGLTFDVGNATREALTRGHGLSDEYSNGNGSLMRILPLAFTAAGPSDIEAVSSITHAHATSVEACQLYVDIARRLLKGEQLSEILSGLETSKTYA
;
A
#
# COMPACT_ATOMS: atom_id res chain seq x y z
N MET A 1 -6.44 12.34 17.49
CA MET A 1 -6.22 11.55 16.26
C MET A 1 -6.21 12.52 15.08
N ASN A 2 -5.18 12.48 14.23
CA ASN A 2 -5.05 13.38 13.08
C ASN A 2 -6.22 13.12 12.09
N GLN A 3 -7.08 14.12 11.86
CA GLN A 3 -8.26 13.98 11.01
C GLN A 3 -7.88 13.66 9.55
N PHE A 4 -6.78 14.22 9.05
CA PHE A 4 -6.30 13.93 7.70
C PHE A 4 -5.84 12.48 7.55
N LEU A 5 -5.13 11.94 8.55
CA LEU A 5 -4.74 10.53 8.55
C LEU A 5 -5.99 9.63 8.48
N LYS A 6 -6.99 9.90 9.32
CA LYS A 6 -8.24 9.14 9.31
C LYS A 6 -8.90 9.17 7.92
N THR A 7 -9.06 10.35 7.34
CA THR A 7 -9.67 10.52 6.01
C THR A 7 -8.87 9.79 4.93
N ALA A 8 -7.54 9.86 4.96
CA ALA A 8 -6.67 9.21 3.99
C ALA A 8 -6.78 7.68 4.06
N ILE A 9 -6.72 7.10 5.26
CA ILE A 9 -6.84 5.65 5.43
C ILE A 9 -8.25 5.15 5.08
N TYR A 10 -9.29 5.90 5.42
CA TYR A 10 -10.66 5.53 5.06
C TYR A 10 -10.89 5.61 3.56
N GLY A 11 -10.39 6.65 2.90
CA GLY A 11 -10.48 6.78 1.44
C GLY A 11 -9.78 5.62 0.73
N LEU A 12 -8.60 5.22 1.21
CA LEU A 12 -7.88 4.05 0.71
C LEU A 12 -8.73 2.78 0.88
N ALA A 13 -9.23 2.51 2.09
CA ALA A 13 -10.01 1.31 2.35
C ALA A 13 -11.33 1.23 1.56
N VAL A 14 -11.99 2.39 1.37
CA VAL A 14 -13.19 2.49 0.52
C VAL A 14 -12.86 2.21 -0.94
N ALA A 15 -11.74 2.74 -1.45
CA ALA A 15 -11.33 2.53 -2.84
C ALA A 15 -10.90 1.08 -3.10
N ASP A 16 -10.17 0.48 -2.16
CA ASP A 16 -9.80 -0.94 -2.16
C ASP A 16 -11.06 -1.83 -2.19
N ALA A 17 -11.94 -1.71 -1.20
CA ALA A 17 -13.17 -2.52 -1.13
C ALA A 17 -14.12 -2.32 -2.33
N LEU A 18 -14.12 -1.13 -2.94
CA LEU A 18 -14.83 -0.88 -4.20
C LEU A 18 -14.17 -1.59 -5.38
N GLY A 19 -12.84 -1.68 -5.42
CA GLY A 19 -12.05 -2.26 -6.51
C GLY A 19 -12.00 -3.78 -6.52
N VAL A 20 -11.94 -4.42 -5.34
CA VAL A 20 -11.81 -5.89 -5.15
C VAL A 20 -12.70 -6.73 -6.08
N PRO A 21 -14.01 -6.45 -6.25
CA PRO A 21 -14.87 -7.31 -7.07
C PRO A 21 -14.54 -7.25 -8.57
N TYR A 22 -13.88 -6.20 -9.01
CA TYR A 22 -13.62 -5.90 -10.42
C TYR A 22 -12.17 -6.18 -10.84
N GLU A 23 -11.35 -6.72 -9.94
CA GLU A 23 -9.97 -7.07 -10.27
C GLU A 23 -9.93 -8.11 -11.40
N PHE A 24 -8.90 -8.03 -12.26
CA PHE A 24 -8.72 -8.88 -13.45
C PHE A 24 -9.81 -8.78 -14.53
N LEU A 25 -10.84 -7.95 -14.35
CA LEU A 25 -11.81 -7.66 -15.40
C LEU A 25 -11.21 -6.77 -16.49
N THR A 26 -11.71 -6.94 -17.72
CA THR A 26 -11.23 -6.17 -18.86
C THR A 26 -11.71 -4.71 -18.76
N ARG A 27 -10.82 -3.76 -19.05
CA ARG A 27 -11.18 -2.34 -19.07
C ARG A 27 -12.37 -2.09 -20.01
N GLY A 28 -13.39 -1.40 -19.50
CA GLY A 28 -14.60 -1.07 -20.26
C GLY A 28 -15.67 -2.16 -20.29
N SER A 29 -15.44 -3.31 -19.63
CA SER A 29 -16.45 -4.39 -19.54
C SER A 29 -17.35 -4.30 -18.30
N PHE A 30 -17.16 -3.31 -17.44
CA PHE A 30 -17.88 -3.15 -16.18
C PHE A 30 -17.97 -1.68 -15.76
N GLU A 31 -18.88 -1.36 -14.84
CA GLU A 31 -18.98 -0.08 -14.16
C GLU A 31 -18.79 -0.28 -12.66
N ALA A 32 -17.81 0.41 -12.05
CA ALA A 32 -17.53 0.32 -10.62
C ALA A 32 -18.26 1.44 -9.84
N VAL A 33 -19.59 1.35 -9.79
CA VAL A 33 -20.44 2.38 -9.17
C VAL A 33 -20.88 2.06 -7.75
N GLU A 34 -20.86 0.78 -7.36
CA GLU A 34 -21.28 0.30 -6.03
C GLU A 34 -20.29 -0.73 -5.48
N MET A 35 -20.23 -0.84 -4.15
CA MET A 35 -19.55 -1.94 -3.45
C MET A 35 -20.37 -3.20 -3.57
N VAL A 36 -20.16 -3.93 -4.67
CA VAL A 36 -20.77 -5.25 -4.88
C VAL A 36 -19.91 -6.33 -4.22
N GLY A 37 -20.51 -7.48 -3.92
CA GLY A 37 -19.78 -8.65 -3.42
C GLY A 37 -19.58 -9.71 -4.51
N TYR A 38 -18.86 -10.77 -4.16
CA TYR A 38 -18.74 -12.05 -4.86
C TYR A 38 -18.15 -11.95 -6.28
N GLY A 39 -17.25 -10.98 -6.49
CA GLY A 39 -16.46 -10.84 -7.71
C GLY A 39 -15.27 -11.80 -7.75
N SER A 40 -14.12 -11.30 -8.23
CA SER A 40 -12.92 -12.11 -8.52
C SER A 40 -12.44 -13.00 -7.37
N HIS A 41 -12.61 -12.53 -6.12
CA HIS A 41 -12.18 -13.25 -4.91
C HIS A 41 -13.31 -13.86 -4.09
N GLN A 42 -14.55 -13.82 -4.57
CA GLN A 42 -15.73 -14.36 -3.86
C GLN A 42 -15.99 -13.77 -2.46
N GLN A 43 -15.60 -12.51 -2.26
CA GLN A 43 -15.72 -11.81 -0.97
C GLN A 43 -17.05 -11.05 -0.81
N PRO A 44 -17.64 -10.94 0.39
CA PRO A 44 -18.81 -10.10 0.62
C PRO A 44 -18.60 -8.64 0.23
N ALA A 45 -19.71 -7.91 -0.01
CA ALA A 45 -19.66 -6.48 -0.29
C ALA A 45 -18.99 -5.71 0.86
N GLY A 46 -18.05 -4.82 0.52
CA GLY A 46 -17.31 -4.00 1.48
C GLY A 46 -16.06 -4.67 2.08
N THR A 47 -15.72 -5.89 1.68
CA THR A 47 -14.45 -6.53 2.04
C THR A 47 -13.29 -5.87 1.30
N TRP A 48 -12.29 -5.40 2.06
CA TRP A 48 -11.02 -4.87 1.55
C TRP A 48 -9.95 -5.96 1.43
N SER A 49 -8.91 -5.73 0.62
CA SER A 49 -7.85 -6.69 0.29
C SER A 49 -6.59 -6.57 1.18
N ASP A 50 -5.48 -7.10 0.65
CA ASP A 50 -4.13 -6.93 1.15
C ASP A 50 -3.68 -5.45 1.20
N ASP A 51 -4.14 -4.59 0.28
CA ASP A 51 -3.90 -3.14 0.28
C ASP A 51 -4.23 -2.53 1.65
N THR A 52 -5.49 -2.60 2.06
CA THR A 52 -5.92 -2.05 3.36
C THR A 52 -5.30 -2.82 4.52
N SER A 53 -5.21 -4.14 4.44
CA SER A 53 -4.64 -4.95 5.52
C SER A 53 -3.20 -4.55 5.84
N LEU A 54 -2.37 -4.35 4.82
CA LEU A 54 -0.98 -3.96 4.97
C LEU A 54 -0.81 -2.47 5.35
N VAL A 55 -1.71 -1.59 4.93
CA VAL A 55 -1.78 -0.20 5.43
C VAL A 55 -2.10 -0.17 6.92
N LEU A 56 -3.06 -0.97 7.37
CA LEU A 56 -3.43 -1.08 8.80
C LEU A 56 -2.26 -1.61 9.62
N ALA A 57 -1.58 -2.65 9.15
CA ALA A 57 -0.36 -3.17 9.80
C ALA A 57 0.74 -2.10 9.90
N THR A 58 0.93 -1.28 8.86
CA THR A 58 1.88 -0.17 8.85
C THR A 58 1.50 0.89 9.90
N CYS A 59 0.23 1.29 9.94
CA CYS A 59 -0.27 2.25 10.92
C CYS A 59 -0.12 1.74 12.35
N ASP A 60 -0.44 0.47 12.59
CA ASP A 60 -0.38 -0.12 13.91
C ASP A 60 1.07 -0.24 14.42
N SER A 61 2.01 -0.61 13.54
CA SER A 61 3.44 -0.60 13.88
C SER A 61 3.93 0.79 14.31
N ILE A 62 3.65 1.82 13.50
CA ILE A 62 4.08 3.19 13.79
C ILE A 62 3.48 3.69 15.10
N ARG A 63 2.19 3.40 15.33
CA ARG A 63 1.49 3.78 16.56
C ARG A 63 2.12 3.11 17.78
N GLU A 64 2.32 1.79 17.74
CA GLU A 64 2.81 1.02 18.88
C GLU A 64 4.28 1.33 19.20
N LYS A 65 5.12 1.50 18.17
CA LYS A 65 6.54 1.77 18.36
C LYS A 65 6.88 3.25 18.53
N GLY A 66 5.96 4.15 18.15
CA GLY A 66 6.21 5.59 18.12
C GLY A 66 7.24 6.03 17.08
N LYS A 67 7.64 5.13 16.15
CA LYS A 67 8.64 5.34 15.11
C LYS A 67 8.46 4.32 13.98
N ILE A 68 9.20 4.49 12.89
CA ILE A 68 9.35 3.45 11.86
C ILE A 68 10.29 2.38 12.42
N ASP A 69 9.76 1.17 12.58
CA ASP A 69 10.50 0.00 13.03
C ASP A 69 10.30 -1.13 12.01
N LEU A 70 11.31 -1.33 11.15
CA LEU A 70 11.20 -2.22 9.99
C LEU A 70 10.97 -3.68 10.41
N THR A 71 11.55 -4.10 11.53
CA THR A 71 11.41 -5.45 12.07
C THR A 71 9.97 -5.68 12.55
N ASP A 72 9.41 -4.72 13.29
CA ASP A 72 8.02 -4.81 13.75
C ASP A 72 7.01 -4.74 12.59
N MET A 73 7.24 -3.87 11.61
CA MET A 73 6.42 -3.80 10.39
C MET A 73 6.46 -5.13 9.64
N GLN A 74 7.65 -5.69 9.39
CA GLN A 74 7.79 -6.98 8.72
C GLN A 74 7.08 -8.09 9.50
N GLN A 75 7.18 -8.11 10.83
CA GLN A 75 6.49 -9.09 11.65
C GLN A 75 4.97 -8.96 11.54
N ARG A 76 4.41 -7.74 11.56
CA ARG A 76 2.97 -7.53 11.39
C ARG A 76 2.48 -7.92 10.00
N PHE A 77 3.29 -7.70 8.96
CA PHE A 77 2.98 -8.20 7.62
C PHE A 77 3.01 -9.73 7.56
N LYS A 78 3.91 -10.39 8.29
CA LYS A 78 3.91 -11.85 8.43
C LYS A 78 2.66 -12.34 9.18
N ASN A 79 2.24 -11.66 10.25
CA ASN A 79 1.02 -12.00 10.97
C ASN A 79 -0.23 -11.84 10.07
N TRP A 80 -0.27 -10.81 9.23
CA TRP A 80 -1.31 -10.72 8.19
C TRP A 80 -1.26 -11.92 7.24
N LEU A 81 -0.08 -12.22 6.68
CA LEU A 81 0.06 -13.27 5.67
C LEU A 81 -0.25 -14.68 6.19
N PHE A 82 0.21 -15.01 7.40
CA PHE A 82 0.20 -16.37 7.93
C PHE A 82 -0.86 -16.61 9.00
N GLU A 83 -1.42 -15.56 9.60
CA GLU A 83 -2.36 -15.66 10.74
C GLU A 83 -3.68 -14.91 10.48
N GLY A 84 -3.85 -14.26 9.33
CA GLY A 84 -5.08 -13.52 9.00
C GLY A 84 -5.26 -12.23 9.81
N ALA A 85 -4.21 -11.70 10.42
CA ALA A 85 -4.30 -10.43 11.14
C ALA A 85 -4.67 -9.29 10.17
N TYR A 86 -5.42 -8.29 10.65
CA TYR A 86 -5.86 -7.11 9.87
C TYR A 86 -6.82 -7.40 8.70
N THR A 87 -7.26 -8.64 8.51
CA THR A 87 -8.33 -8.99 7.57
C THR A 87 -9.70 -8.90 8.26
N PRO A 88 -10.80 -8.73 7.52
CA PRO A 88 -12.13 -8.56 8.13
C PRO A 88 -12.68 -9.83 8.78
N ASP A 89 -12.27 -11.01 8.32
CA ASP A 89 -12.81 -12.31 8.73
C ASP A 89 -11.74 -13.30 9.25
N GLY A 90 -10.48 -12.86 9.37
CA GLY A 90 -9.36 -13.71 9.75
C GLY A 90 -8.81 -14.58 8.61
N LEU A 91 -9.24 -14.36 7.36
CA LEU A 91 -8.75 -15.09 6.20
C LEU A 91 -7.96 -14.15 5.26
N THR A 92 -6.76 -14.56 4.89
CA THR A 92 -5.90 -13.84 3.96
C THR A 92 -6.19 -14.26 2.53
N PHE A 93 -6.46 -13.30 1.65
CA PHE A 93 -6.62 -13.50 0.21
C PHE A 93 -5.81 -12.43 -0.56
N ASP A 94 -5.82 -12.54 -1.88
CA ASP A 94 -5.19 -11.58 -2.81
C ASP A 94 -3.70 -11.28 -2.54
N VAL A 95 -2.93 -12.30 -2.17
CA VAL A 95 -1.52 -12.10 -1.83
C VAL A 95 -0.66 -12.07 -3.08
N GLY A 96 -0.12 -10.90 -3.42
CA GLY A 96 0.88 -10.76 -4.47
C GLY A 96 2.11 -11.68 -4.29
N ASN A 97 2.59 -12.28 -5.39
CA ASN A 97 3.67 -13.26 -5.36
C ASN A 97 4.97 -12.72 -4.74
N ALA A 98 5.40 -11.52 -5.13
CA ALA A 98 6.61 -10.89 -4.61
C ALA A 98 6.49 -10.59 -3.10
N THR A 99 5.32 -10.11 -2.65
CA THR A 99 5.02 -9.90 -1.22
C THR A 99 5.14 -11.22 -0.45
N ARG A 100 4.47 -12.27 -0.92
CA ARG A 100 4.50 -13.61 -0.27
C ARG A 100 5.92 -14.11 -0.14
N GLU A 101 6.68 -14.06 -1.24
CA GLU A 101 8.04 -14.56 -1.28
C GLU A 101 8.97 -13.76 -0.37
N ALA A 102 8.93 -12.42 -0.43
CA ALA A 102 9.74 -11.57 0.43
C ALA A 102 9.47 -11.81 1.92
N LEU A 103 8.20 -11.92 2.32
CA LEU A 103 7.83 -12.19 3.71
C LEU A 103 8.22 -13.60 4.16
N THR A 104 8.18 -14.59 3.26
CA THR A 104 8.65 -15.95 3.54
C THR A 104 10.16 -16.00 3.72
N ARG A 105 10.91 -15.30 2.85
CA ARG A 105 12.38 -15.23 2.90
C ARG A 105 12.91 -14.27 3.98
N GLY A 106 12.09 -13.34 4.44
CA GLY A 106 12.47 -12.32 5.42
C GLY A 106 13.26 -11.14 4.85
N HIS A 107 13.33 -10.97 3.52
CA HIS A 107 13.98 -9.83 2.87
C HIS A 107 13.25 -9.46 1.58
N GLY A 108 13.27 -8.17 1.21
CA GLY A 108 12.65 -7.69 -0.02
C GLY A 108 13.37 -8.16 -1.28
N LEU A 109 12.59 -8.25 -2.36
CA LEU A 109 13.07 -8.67 -3.68
C LEU A 109 13.44 -7.45 -4.53
N SER A 110 14.53 -7.54 -5.28
CA SER A 110 15.08 -6.42 -6.07
C SER A 110 15.21 -6.73 -7.56
N ASP A 111 14.69 -7.87 -8.03
CA ASP A 111 14.68 -8.21 -9.44
C ASP A 111 13.55 -7.49 -10.19
N GLU A 112 13.68 -7.41 -11.51
CA GLU A 112 12.73 -6.70 -12.39
C GLU A 112 11.31 -7.27 -12.35
N TYR A 113 11.14 -8.57 -12.08
CA TYR A 113 9.83 -9.20 -12.02
C TYR A 113 9.13 -9.00 -10.66
N SER A 114 9.84 -8.43 -9.69
CA SER A 114 9.34 -8.11 -8.36
C SER A 114 9.06 -6.62 -8.17
N ASN A 115 8.82 -5.87 -9.26
CA ASN A 115 8.60 -4.42 -9.24
C ASN A 115 7.10 -4.00 -9.20
N GLY A 116 6.22 -4.88 -8.74
CA GLY A 116 4.78 -4.62 -8.60
C GLY A 116 4.42 -3.52 -7.59
N ASN A 117 3.11 -3.28 -7.42
CA ASN A 117 2.56 -2.23 -6.54
C ASN A 117 2.57 -2.57 -5.04
N GLY A 118 3.04 -3.76 -4.63
CA GLY A 118 2.84 -4.29 -3.28
C GLY A 118 3.46 -3.45 -2.14
N SER A 119 4.50 -2.66 -2.42
CA SER A 119 4.98 -1.66 -1.46
C SER A 119 4.25 -0.32 -1.57
N LEU A 120 3.86 0.08 -2.78
CA LEU A 120 3.19 1.36 -3.07
C LEU A 120 1.83 1.47 -2.38
N MET A 121 1.01 0.43 -2.47
CA MET A 121 -0.35 0.41 -1.92
C MET A 121 -0.39 0.64 -0.40
N ARG A 122 0.72 0.37 0.30
CA ARG A 122 0.82 0.43 1.76
C ARG A 122 1.69 1.55 2.33
N ILE A 123 2.24 2.41 1.48
CA ILE A 123 3.24 3.41 1.91
C ILE A 123 2.63 4.69 2.49
N LEU A 124 1.36 4.98 2.18
CA LEU A 124 0.68 6.23 2.51
C LEU A 124 0.83 6.71 3.96
N PRO A 125 0.83 5.84 5.00
CA PRO A 125 1.02 6.30 6.38
C PRO A 125 2.30 7.10 6.64
N LEU A 126 3.36 6.90 5.85
CA LEU A 126 4.63 7.64 5.97
C LEU A 126 4.48 9.13 5.61
N ALA A 127 3.46 9.51 4.84
CA ALA A 127 3.16 10.92 4.57
C ALA A 127 2.84 11.73 5.84
N PHE A 128 2.40 11.04 6.91
CA PHE A 128 2.03 11.62 8.19
C PHE A 128 3.14 11.54 9.25
N THR A 129 4.35 11.11 8.86
CA THR A 129 5.52 11.02 9.74
C THR A 129 6.66 11.91 9.22
N ALA A 130 7.75 11.97 9.98
CA ALA A 130 8.98 12.66 9.58
C ALA A 130 9.87 11.83 8.63
N ALA A 131 9.36 10.73 8.03
CA ALA A 131 10.12 9.82 7.20
C ALA A 131 10.85 10.52 6.03
N GLY A 132 12.16 10.37 5.95
CA GLY A 132 12.95 10.81 4.81
C GLY A 132 12.93 9.80 3.65
N PRO A 133 13.56 10.11 2.51
CA PRO A 133 13.69 9.19 1.37
C PRO A 133 14.26 7.82 1.74
N SER A 134 15.24 7.77 2.65
CA SER A 134 15.85 6.53 3.14
C SER A 134 14.89 5.68 3.98
N ASP A 135 14.02 6.30 4.77
CA ASP A 135 13.01 5.58 5.55
C ASP A 135 11.96 4.97 4.62
N ILE A 136 11.54 5.71 3.59
CA ILE A 136 10.57 5.26 2.59
C ILE A 136 11.15 4.10 1.78
N GLU A 137 12.41 4.21 1.35
CA GLU A 137 13.14 3.12 0.69
C GLU A 137 13.19 1.88 1.58
N ALA A 138 13.56 2.04 2.85
CA ALA A 138 13.67 0.92 3.77
C ALA A 138 12.31 0.23 4.01
N VAL A 139 11.22 0.99 4.13
CA VAL A 139 9.85 0.43 4.27
C VAL A 139 9.38 -0.26 2.99
N SER A 140 9.64 0.32 1.81
CA SER A 140 9.35 -0.36 0.53
C SER A 140 10.10 -1.70 0.45
N SER A 141 11.40 -1.65 0.77
CA SER A 141 12.35 -2.76 0.69
C SER A 141 12.11 -3.87 1.71
N ILE A 142 11.13 -3.73 2.62
CA ILE A 142 10.64 -4.88 3.40
C ILE A 142 10.13 -5.98 2.46
N THR A 143 9.56 -5.61 1.32
CA THR A 143 9.05 -6.56 0.30
C THR A 143 9.53 -6.28 -1.12
N HIS A 144 9.60 -5.02 -1.52
CA HIS A 144 9.92 -4.58 -2.88
C HIS A 144 11.09 -3.60 -2.80
N ALA A 145 12.29 -4.13 -3.02
CA ALA A 145 13.57 -3.41 -2.99
C ALA A 145 14.04 -2.99 -4.39
N HIS A 146 13.24 -3.27 -5.44
CA HIS A 146 13.53 -2.77 -6.78
C HIS A 146 13.42 -1.23 -6.80
N ALA A 147 14.38 -0.57 -7.46
CA ALA A 147 14.49 0.88 -7.47
C ALA A 147 13.23 1.59 -7.99
N THR A 148 12.54 1.05 -8.99
CA THR A 148 11.26 1.57 -9.48
C THR A 148 10.18 1.58 -8.39
N SER A 149 10.05 0.51 -7.60
CA SER A 149 9.07 0.42 -6.51
C SER A 149 9.41 1.40 -5.39
N VAL A 150 10.70 1.55 -5.09
CA VAL A 150 11.20 2.53 -4.11
C VAL A 150 10.89 3.96 -4.56
N GLU A 151 11.22 4.30 -5.80
CA GLU A 151 10.96 5.62 -6.37
C GLU A 151 9.46 5.93 -6.40
N ALA A 152 8.63 4.98 -6.85
CA ALA A 152 7.17 5.15 -6.84
C ALA A 152 6.64 5.44 -5.43
N CYS A 153 7.16 4.74 -4.41
CA CYS A 153 6.83 4.99 -3.01
C CYS A 153 7.24 6.40 -2.56
N GLN A 154 8.43 6.85 -2.93
CA GLN A 154 8.92 8.20 -2.60
C GLN A 154 8.06 9.28 -3.26
N LEU A 155 7.73 9.13 -4.55
CA LEU A 155 6.86 10.04 -5.29
C LEU A 155 5.46 10.09 -4.66
N TYR A 156 4.89 8.94 -4.31
CA TYR A 156 3.56 8.90 -3.69
C TYR A 156 3.55 9.62 -2.34
N VAL A 157 4.55 9.38 -1.48
CA VAL A 157 4.66 10.08 -0.19
C VAL A 157 4.86 11.58 -0.37
N ASP A 158 5.66 12.02 -1.36
CA ASP A 158 5.83 13.44 -1.66
C ASP A 158 4.52 14.10 -2.13
N ILE A 159 3.83 13.49 -3.10
CA ILE A 159 2.54 13.96 -3.60
C ILE A 159 1.55 14.09 -2.44
N ALA A 160 1.43 13.06 -1.59
CA ALA A 160 0.55 13.09 -0.44
C ALA A 160 0.90 14.22 0.54
N ARG A 161 2.20 14.46 0.81
CA ARG A 161 2.65 15.57 1.67
C ARG A 161 2.33 16.94 1.09
N ARG A 162 2.45 17.12 -0.22
CA ARG A 162 2.12 18.37 -0.92
C ARG A 162 0.61 18.63 -0.92
N LEU A 163 -0.21 17.60 -1.14
CA LEU A 163 -1.66 17.68 -0.97
C LEU A 163 -2.06 18.06 0.47
N LEU A 164 -1.38 17.49 1.49
CA LEU A 164 -1.61 17.85 2.89
C LEU A 164 -1.24 19.31 3.23
N LYS A 165 -0.36 19.93 2.44
CA LYS A 165 -0.02 21.37 2.53
C LYS A 165 -1.01 22.27 1.78
N GLY A 166 -1.99 21.70 1.09
CA GLY A 166 -3.00 22.42 0.32
C GLY A 166 -2.58 22.79 -1.10
N GLU A 167 -1.52 22.18 -1.64
CA GLU A 167 -1.15 22.34 -3.05
C GLU A 167 -2.15 21.62 -3.97
N GLN A 168 -2.38 22.16 -5.17
CA GLN A 168 -3.29 21.58 -6.14
C GLN A 168 -2.64 20.40 -6.87
N LEU A 169 -3.36 19.28 -7.03
CA LEU A 169 -2.81 18.09 -7.69
C LEU A 169 -2.24 18.37 -9.08
N SER A 170 -2.91 19.21 -9.88
CA SER A 170 -2.41 19.58 -11.22
C SER A 170 -1.05 20.27 -11.20
N GLU A 171 -0.82 21.14 -10.20
CA GLU A 171 0.45 21.84 -10.03
C GLU A 171 1.54 20.88 -9.55
N ILE A 172 1.20 19.99 -8.61
CA ILE A 172 2.08 18.91 -8.14
C ILE A 172 2.55 18.09 -9.33
N LEU A 173 1.61 17.57 -10.13
CA LEU A 173 1.89 16.71 -11.27
C LEU A 173 2.71 17.41 -12.35
N SER A 174 2.47 18.70 -12.60
CA SER A 174 3.23 19.47 -13.59
C SER A 174 4.70 19.70 -13.23
N GLY A 175 5.03 19.67 -11.93
CA GLY A 175 6.38 19.89 -11.41
C GLY A 175 7.06 18.62 -10.89
N LEU A 176 6.48 17.44 -11.08
CA LEU A 176 7.10 16.19 -10.67
C LEU A 176 8.30 15.88 -11.58
N GLU A 177 9.47 15.77 -10.97
CA GLU A 177 10.64 15.18 -11.63
C GLU A 177 10.62 13.68 -11.39
N THR A 178 10.66 12.90 -12.47
CA THR A 178 10.78 11.44 -12.42
C THR A 178 12.10 11.00 -13.03
N SER A 179 12.69 9.96 -12.47
CA SER A 179 13.85 9.30 -13.04
C SER A 179 13.56 8.86 -14.49
N LYS A 180 14.54 9.06 -15.37
CA LYS A 180 14.54 8.49 -16.72
C LYS A 180 15.22 7.13 -16.77
N THR A 181 15.63 6.60 -15.62
CA THR A 181 16.50 5.41 -15.54
C THR A 181 15.78 4.14 -16.02
N TYR A 182 14.45 4.14 -16.01
CA TYR A 182 13.61 2.98 -16.34
C TYR A 182 12.54 3.30 -17.41
N ALA A 183 12.70 4.41 -18.15
CA ALA A 183 11.78 4.87 -19.19
C ALA A 183 12.17 4.34 -20.59
#